data_AF-A0A1S6WMB8-F1
#
_entry.id   AF-A0A1S6WMB8-F1
#
_cell.length_a   1.000
_cell.length_b   1.000
_cell.length_c   1.000
_cell.angle_alpha   90.00
_cell.angle_beta   90.00
_cell.angle_gamma   90.00
#
_symmetry.space_group_name_H-M   'P 1'
#
loop_
_entity.id
_entity.type
_entity.pdbx_description
1 polymer ?
#
loop_
_entity_poly.entity_id
_entity_poly.type
_entity_poly.pdbx_seq_one_letter_code
_entity_poly.pdbx_strand_id
1 'polypeptide(L)' 'DFSRAMETFSPASTFKIFNALIALDSGVIKTKKEIFYHYRGEKVFLSSWAQDMNLSSAIKYSNVLAFKEVA' A
#
# COMPACT_ATOMS: atom_id res chain seq x y z
N ASP A 1 -30.87 -5.93 -10.03
CA ASP A 1 -30.29 -4.70 -10.56
C ASP A 1 -28.77 -4.77 -10.38
N PHE A 2 -28.00 -4.70 -11.47
CA PHE A 2 -26.54 -4.80 -11.49
C PHE A 2 -25.85 -3.47 -11.85
N SER A 3 -26.60 -2.37 -11.91
CA SER A 3 -26.12 -1.09 -12.45
C SER A 3 -24.86 -0.58 -11.75
N ARG A 4 -24.80 -0.66 -10.41
CA ARG A 4 -23.61 -0.29 -9.62
C ARG A 4 -22.37 -1.15 -9.91
N ALA A 5 -22.55 -2.43 -10.26
CA ALA A 5 -21.42 -3.33 -10.52
C ALA A 5 -20.74 -3.07 -11.87
N MET A 6 -21.47 -2.44 -12.81
CA MET A 6 -20.96 -2.10 -14.14
C MET A 6 -20.34 -0.69 -14.19
N GLU A 7 -20.50 0.12 -13.15
CA GLU A 7 -19.93 1.45 -13.06
C GLU A 7 -18.50 1.41 -12.48
N THR A 8 -17.56 2.04 -13.17
CA THR A 8 -16.18 2.15 -12.70
C THR A 8 -16.01 3.30 -11.71
N PHE A 9 -15.35 3.03 -10.59
CA PHE A 9 -15.02 4.04 -9.58
C PHE A 9 -13.52 4.10 -9.33
N SER A 10 -13.08 5.15 -8.64
CA SER A 10 -11.72 5.18 -8.08
C SER A 10 -11.51 3.94 -7.19
N PRO A 11 -10.42 3.16 -7.40
CA PRO A 11 -10.12 2.03 -6.55
C PRO A 11 -9.68 2.49 -5.14
N ALA A 12 -9.26 3.74 -4.99
CA ALA A 12 -8.68 4.26 -3.75
C ALA A 12 -7.65 3.27 -3.17
N SER A 13 -7.83 2.79 -1.95
CA SER A 13 -6.89 1.87 -1.31
C SER A 13 -6.95 0.44 -1.82
N THR A 14 -7.96 0.02 -2.60
CA THR A 14 -7.96 -1.33 -3.19
C THR A 14 -6.89 -1.47 -4.26
N PHE A 15 -6.44 -0.37 -4.89
CA PHE A 15 -5.33 -0.37 -5.84
C PHE A 15 -4.00 -0.84 -5.22
N LYS A 16 -3.85 -0.75 -3.90
CA LYS A 16 -2.66 -1.24 -3.17
C LYS A 16 -2.41 -2.75 -3.40
N ILE A 17 -3.45 -3.52 -3.75
CA ILE A 17 -3.31 -4.92 -4.15
C ILE A 17 -2.44 -5.02 -5.42
N PHE A 18 -2.78 -4.27 -6.45
CA PHE A 18 -2.01 -4.27 -7.71
C PHE A 18 -0.65 -3.61 -7.54
N ASN A 19 -0.56 -2.52 -6.79
CA ASN A 19 0.72 -1.87 -6.49
C ASN A 19 1.68 -2.85 -5.79
N ALA A 20 1.22 -3.62 -4.80
CA ALA A 20 2.05 -4.65 -4.15
C ALA A 20 2.50 -5.76 -5.10
N LEU A 21 1.62 -6.21 -6.01
CA LEU A 21 1.97 -7.22 -7.01
C LEU A 21 3.01 -6.69 -8.00
N ILE A 22 2.85 -5.47 -8.50
CA ILE A 22 3.79 -4.82 -9.42
C ILE A 22 5.16 -4.60 -8.75
N ALA A 23 5.18 -4.16 -7.49
CA ALA A 23 6.43 -3.98 -6.74
C ALA A 23 7.21 -5.29 -6.53
N LEU A 24 6.49 -6.40 -6.33
CA LEU A 24 7.09 -7.74 -6.23
C LEU A 24 7.59 -8.25 -7.59
N ASP A 25 6.78 -8.11 -8.64
CA ASP A 25 7.09 -8.58 -10.00
C ASP A 25 8.28 -7.84 -10.62
N SER A 26 8.33 -6.52 -10.43
CA SER A 26 9.45 -5.68 -10.87
C SER A 26 10.73 -5.85 -10.05
N GLY A 27 10.66 -6.52 -8.89
CA GLY A 27 11.78 -6.67 -7.97
C GLY A 27 12.16 -5.42 -7.18
N VAL A 28 11.36 -4.34 -7.23
CA VAL A 28 11.50 -3.16 -6.35
C VAL A 28 11.43 -3.59 -4.88
N ILE A 29 10.51 -4.51 -4.58
CA ILE A 29 10.46 -5.25 -3.32
C ILE A 29 10.75 -6.72 -3.66
N LYS A 30 11.79 -7.28 -3.06
CA LYS A 30 12.21 -8.68 -3.19
C LYS A 30 11.27 -9.65 -2.47
N THR A 31 10.75 -9.29 -1.29
CA THR A 31 9.90 -10.17 -0.48
C THR A 31 8.85 -9.41 0.33
N LYS A 32 7.70 -10.03 0.58
CA LYS A 32 6.64 -9.46 1.43
C LYS A 32 7.02 -9.22 2.91
N LYS A 33 8.17 -9.74 3.35
CA LYS A 33 8.64 -9.66 4.74
C LYS A 33 9.73 -8.62 4.94
N GLU A 34 10.38 -8.16 3.86
CA GLU A 34 11.39 -7.12 4.00
C GLU A 34 10.71 -5.81 4.40
N ILE A 35 11.37 -5.07 5.30
CA ILE A 35 10.96 -3.72 5.62
C ILE A 35 11.37 -2.86 4.42
N PHE A 36 10.39 -2.26 3.76
CA PHE A 36 10.62 -1.41 2.58
C PHE A 36 10.31 0.06 2.88
N TYR A 37 9.37 0.31 3.80
CA TYR A 37 9.04 1.65 4.26
C TYR A 37 9.63 1.86 5.65
N HIS A 38 10.45 2.90 5.78
CA HIS A 38 11.07 3.30 7.04
C HIS A 38 10.47 4.62 7.49
N TYR A 39 9.86 4.62 8.67
CA TYR A 39 9.24 5.82 9.22
C TYR A 39 10.31 6.80 9.71
N ARG A 40 10.23 8.06 9.30
CA ARG A 40 11.25 9.10 9.56
C ARG A 40 10.75 10.23 10.45
N GLY A 41 9.62 10.03 11.15
CA GLY A 41 9.02 11.05 12.01
C GLY A 41 8.12 12.04 11.27
N GLU A 42 7.78 11.77 10.01
CA GLU A 42 6.88 12.61 9.23
C GLU A 42 5.46 12.63 9.78
N LYS A 43 4.69 13.67 9.44
CA LYS A 43 3.28 13.77 9.85
C LYS A 43 2.45 12.68 9.19
N VAL A 44 1.80 11.84 9.99
CA VAL A 44 0.91 10.78 9.54
C VAL A 44 -0.57 11.12 9.74
N PHE A 45 -1.44 10.55 8.90
CA PHE A 45 -2.89 10.69 9.04
C PHE A 45 -3.46 9.79 10.16
N LEU A 46 -2.92 8.58 10.30
CA LEU A 46 -3.27 7.63 11.36
C LEU A 46 -2.04 7.30 12.19
N SER A 47 -2.19 7.23 13.51
CA SER A 47 -1.08 6.86 14.41
C SER A 47 -0.50 5.48 14.11
N SER A 48 -1.31 4.56 13.58
CA SER A 48 -0.86 3.24 13.12
C SER A 48 0.13 3.28 11.96
N TRP A 49 0.28 4.41 11.27
CA TRP A 49 1.24 4.57 10.16
C TRP A 49 2.65 4.95 10.63
N ALA A 50 2.81 5.40 11.88
CA ALA A 50 4.08 5.85 12.45
C ALA A 50 4.97 4.67 12.89
N GLN A 51 5.27 3.77 11.96
CA GLN A 51 6.12 2.61 12.17
C GLN A 51 6.70 2.11 10.85
N ASP A 52 7.83 1.42 10.94
CA ASP A 52 8.41 0.70 9.82
C ASP A 52 7.46 -0.41 9.33
N MET A 53 7.41 -0.61 8.01
CA MET A 53 6.47 -1.54 7.40
C MET A 53 7.09 -2.42 6.32
N ASN A 54 6.67 -3.68 6.33
CA ASN A 54 6.75 -4.56 5.17
C ASN A 54 5.43 -4.49 4.39
N LEU A 55 5.36 -5.15 3.22
CA LEU A 55 4.13 -5.16 2.41
C LEU A 55 2.91 -5.68 3.19
N SER A 56 3.11 -6.65 4.10
CA SER A 56 2.01 -7.25 4.84
C SER A 56 1.38 -6.24 5.82
N SER A 57 2.20 -5.49 6.56
CA SER A 57 1.70 -4.42 7.44
C SER A 57 1.21 -3.20 6.68
N ALA A 58 1.87 -2.82 5.58
CA ALA A 58 1.46 -1.69 4.74
C ALA A 58 0.06 -1.89 4.14
N ILE A 59 -0.26 -3.09 3.64
CA ILE A 59 -1.62 -3.43 3.18
C ILE A 59 -2.60 -3.40 4.36
N LYS A 60 -2.27 -4.06 5.48
CA LYS A 60 -3.15 -4.17 6.65
C LYS A 60 -3.56 -2.80 7.21
N TYR A 61 -2.61 -1.88 7.32
CA TYR A 61 -2.87 -0.52 7.83
C TYR A 61 -3.29 0.46 6.74
N SER A 62 -3.34 0.02 5.49
CA SER A 62 -3.63 0.86 4.31
C SER A 62 -2.76 2.12 4.28
N ASN A 63 -1.48 1.99 4.66
CA ASN A 63 -0.59 3.14 4.78
C ASN A 63 -0.29 3.73 3.40
N VAL A 64 -0.81 4.91 3.12
CA VAL A 64 -0.65 5.57 1.82
C VAL A 64 0.79 6.05 1.62
N LEU A 65 1.50 6.44 2.68
CA LEU A 65 2.90 6.90 2.57
C LEU A 65 3.81 5.76 2.12
N ALA A 66 3.64 4.57 2.71
CA ALA A 66 4.38 3.38 2.30
C ALA A 66 4.17 3.08 0.80
N PHE A 67 2.92 3.04 0.33
CA PHE A 67 2.63 2.75 -1.08
C PHE A 67 3.02 3.85 -2.08
N LYS A 68 3.35 5.06 -1.61
CA LYS A 68 3.93 6.13 -2.44
C LYS A 68 5.43 5.98 -2.64
N GLU A 69 6.14 5.22 -1.81
CA GLU A 69 7.59 5.03 -1.92
C GLU A 69 7.97 4.04 -3.03
N VAL A 70 7.01 3.19 -3.44
CA VAL A 70 7.21 2.14 -4.47
C VAL A 70 6.47 2.40 -5.79
N ALA A 71 5.73 3.50 -5.89
CA ALA A 71 5.00 3.92 -7.09
C ALA A 71 5.70 5.10 -7.75
#